data_AF-A0A254T5W8-F1
#
_entry.id   AF-A0A254T5W8-F1
#
_cell.length_a   1.000
_cell.length_b   1.000
_cell.length_c   1.000
_cell.angle_alpha   90.00
_cell.angle_beta   90.00
_cell.angle_gamma   90.00
#
_symmetry.space_group_name_H-M   'P 1'
#
loop_
_entity.id
_entity.type
_entity.pdbx_description
1 polymer ?
#
loop_
_entity_poly.entity_id
_entity_poly.type
_entity_poly.pdbx_seq_one_letter_code
_entity_poly.pdbx_strand_id
1 'polypeptide(L)'
;MEVVSPWRTAVETAAPGAFKPFVQSFYVDLTDAPDQPPTPIHLGFRGGRNFVLRFLDALYAIGVNHVILNLKYGARDAGAVLEEIGKEVLPQLESGMAATAHSVI
;
A
#
# COMPACT_ATOMS: atom_id res chain seq x y z
N MET A 1 -7.46 -12.98 4.42
CA MET A 1 -8.89 -12.70 4.15
C MET A 1 -8.94 -11.76 2.97
N GLU A 2 -9.40 -12.24 1.82
CA GLU A 2 -9.47 -11.50 0.55
C GLU A 2 -10.83 -10.81 0.45
N VAL A 3 -10.98 -9.64 1.08
CA VAL A 3 -12.28 -8.92 1.19
C VAL A 3 -12.58 -8.00 0.01
N VAL A 4 -11.59 -7.70 -0.83
CA VAL A 4 -11.73 -6.78 -1.98
C VAL A 4 -12.65 -7.36 -3.05
N SER A 5 -12.49 -8.63 -3.39
CA SER A 5 -13.34 -9.31 -4.38
C SER A 5 -14.81 -9.39 -3.92
N PRO A 6 -15.13 -9.85 -2.69
CA PRO A 6 -16.49 -9.78 -2.15
C PRO A 6 -17.08 -8.37 -2.15
N TRP A 7 -16.29 -7.34 -1.81
CA TRP A 7 -16.73 -5.95 -1.88
C TRP A 7 -17.14 -5.54 -3.30
N ARG A 8 -16.31 -5.85 -4.30
CA ARG A 8 -16.61 -5.54 -5.71
C ARG A 8 -17.87 -6.23 -6.19
N THR A 9 -18.06 -7.50 -5.85
CA THR A 9 -19.29 -8.24 -6.17
C THR A 9 -20.52 -7.62 -5.54
N ALA A 10 -20.42 -7.19 -4.27
CA ALA A 10 -21.52 -6.52 -3.58
C ALA A 10 -21.86 -5.17 -4.22
N VAL A 11 -20.86 -4.41 -4.67
CA VAL A 11 -21.06 -3.14 -5.39
C VAL A 11 -21.76 -3.38 -6.72
N GLU A 12 -21.30 -4.34 -7.52
CA GLU A 12 -21.92 -4.65 -8.81
C GLU A 12 -23.38 -5.13 -8.64
N THR A 13 -23.66 -5.90 -7.59
CA THR A 13 -25.02 -6.35 -7.29
C THR A 13 -25.94 -5.20 -6.86
N ALA A 14 -25.44 -4.29 -6.01
CA ALA A 14 -26.24 -3.20 -5.46
C ALA A 14 -26.35 -1.98 -6.39
N ALA A 15 -25.36 -1.77 -7.25
CA ALA A 15 -25.26 -0.63 -8.17
C ALA A 15 -24.44 -1.03 -9.41
N PRO A 16 -25.05 -1.75 -10.37
CA PRO A 16 -24.36 -2.24 -11.57
C PRO A 16 -23.61 -1.14 -12.33
N GLY A 17 -22.36 -1.38 -12.68
CA GLY A 17 -21.51 -0.43 -13.39
C GLY A 17 -20.99 0.76 -12.56
N ALA A 18 -21.35 0.87 -11.28
CA ALA A 18 -20.82 1.91 -10.41
C ALA A 18 -19.44 1.53 -9.87
N PHE A 19 -18.49 2.48 -9.91
CA PHE A 19 -17.21 2.32 -9.23
C PHE A 19 -17.31 2.76 -7.76
N LYS A 20 -16.92 1.89 -6.82
CA LYS A 20 -16.68 2.26 -5.42
C LYS A 20 -15.31 1.78 -4.95
N PRO A 21 -14.42 2.69 -4.49
CA PRO A 21 -13.06 2.32 -4.14
C PRO A 21 -13.02 1.48 -2.87
N PHE A 22 -11.98 0.64 -2.75
CA PHE A 22 -11.59 0.00 -1.50
C PHE A 22 -10.41 0.75 -0.88
N VAL A 23 -10.54 1.10 0.40
CA VAL A 23 -9.53 1.86 1.15
C VAL A 23 -9.05 1.04 2.34
N GLN A 24 -7.74 1.02 2.56
CA GLN A 24 -7.11 0.28 3.66
C GLN A 24 -6.23 1.18 4.51
N SER A 25 -6.39 1.14 5.84
CA SER A 25 -5.40 1.69 6.76
C SER A 25 -4.26 0.70 6.97
N PHE A 26 -3.02 1.20 7.03
CA PHE A 26 -1.84 0.37 7.20
C PHE A 26 -0.82 1.05 8.11
N TYR A 27 -0.38 0.37 9.18
CA TYR A 27 0.63 0.88 10.10
C TYR A 27 2.03 0.48 9.63
N VAL A 28 2.95 1.44 9.60
CA VAL A 28 4.34 1.19 9.20
C VAL A 28 5.31 1.83 10.18
N ASP A 29 6.27 1.03 10.63
CA ASP A 29 7.47 1.49 11.31
C ASP A 29 8.65 1.31 10.35
N LEU A 30 8.92 2.37 9.59
CA LEU A 30 9.93 2.34 8.53
C LEU A 30 11.33 2.41 9.14
N THR A 31 12.21 1.49 8.78
CA THR A 31 13.58 1.45 9.33
C THR A 31 14.57 2.17 8.42
N ASP A 32 15.72 2.60 8.96
CA ASP A 32 16.78 3.23 8.15
C ASP A 32 17.45 2.26 7.16
N ALA A 33 17.36 0.94 7.42
CA ALA A 33 17.83 -0.10 6.50
C ALA A 33 16.78 -0.39 5.41
N PRO A 34 17.03 -0.07 4.12
CA PRO A 34 16.03 -0.20 3.05
C PRO A 34 15.53 -1.63 2.81
N ASP A 35 16.38 -2.62 3.08
CA ASP A 35 16.14 -4.05 2.86
C ASP A 35 15.80 -4.81 4.14
N GLN A 36 15.58 -4.12 5.27
CA GLN A 36 15.22 -4.78 6.51
C GLN A 36 13.96 -5.65 6.32
N PRO A 37 14.03 -6.97 6.63
CA PRO A 37 12.86 -7.85 6.55
C PRO A 37 11.70 -7.38 7.44
N PRO A 38 10.45 -7.60 7.03
CA PRO A 38 9.29 -7.20 7.81
C PRO A 38 9.19 -8.01 9.09
N THR A 39 8.83 -7.32 10.17
CA THR A 39 8.40 -7.92 11.44
C THR A 39 7.02 -7.40 11.80
N PRO A 40 6.10 -8.25 12.28
CA PRO A 40 4.72 -7.83 12.51
C PRO A 40 4.62 -6.80 13.64
N ILE A 41 3.75 -5.81 13.45
CA ILE A 41 3.28 -4.88 14.49
C ILE A 41 1.75 -4.85 14.47
N HIS A 42 1.14 -4.08 15.37
CA HIS A 42 -0.31 -3.92 15.38
C HIS A 42 -0.82 -3.37 14.03
N LEU A 43 -1.60 -4.20 13.31
CA LEU A 43 -2.20 -3.87 12.02
C LEU A 43 -1.19 -3.42 10.95
N GLY A 44 0.03 -3.94 11.01
CA GLY A 44 1.07 -3.61 10.02
C GLY A 44 2.40 -4.30 10.24
N PHE A 45 3.49 -3.68 9.77
CA PHE A 45 4.86 -4.19 10.01
C PHE A 45 5.89 -3.08 10.29
N ARG A 46 6.98 -3.47 10.94
CA ARG A 46 8.26 -2.75 10.94
C ARG A 46 9.16 -3.35 9.86
N GLY A 47 9.79 -2.52 9.03
CA GLY A 47 10.69 -3.01 7.98
C GLY A 47 11.23 -1.91 7.07
N GLY A 48 12.00 -2.32 6.06
CA GLY A 48 12.60 -1.41 5.09
C GLY A 48 11.67 -1.01 3.96
N ARG A 49 11.98 0.11 3.30
CA ARG A 49 11.17 0.70 2.22
C ARG A 49 10.95 -0.24 1.03
N ASN A 50 11.90 -1.13 0.73
CA ASN A 50 11.78 -2.04 -0.41
C ASN A 50 10.67 -3.08 -0.16
N PHE A 51 10.44 -3.46 1.10
CA PHE A 51 9.28 -4.29 1.45
C PHE A 51 7.98 -3.49 1.40
N VAL A 52 7.98 -2.23 1.84
CA VAL A 52 6.81 -1.33 1.72
C VAL A 52 6.36 -1.22 0.26
N LEU A 53 7.28 -0.96 -0.67
CA LEU A 53 6.97 -0.88 -2.10
C LEU A 53 6.28 -2.15 -2.60
N ARG A 54 6.90 -3.33 -2.38
CA ARG A 54 6.32 -4.62 -2.79
C ARG A 54 4.96 -4.90 -2.15
N PHE A 55 4.77 -4.48 -0.91
CA PHE A 55 3.50 -4.63 -0.21
C PHE A 55 2.41 -3.75 -0.83
N LEU A 56 2.72 -2.49 -1.13
CA LEU A 56 1.78 -1.57 -1.81
C LEU A 56 1.43 -2.05 -3.22
N ASP A 57 2.41 -2.56 -3.97
CA ASP A 57 2.18 -3.18 -5.29
C ASP A 57 1.24 -4.39 -5.19
N ALA A 58 1.42 -5.24 -4.17
CA ALA A 58 0.54 -6.38 -3.95
C ALA A 58 -0.89 -5.94 -3.58
N LEU A 59 -1.04 -4.87 -2.78
CA LEU A 59 -2.36 -4.31 -2.47
C LEU A 59 -3.03 -3.73 -3.71
N TYR A 60 -2.27 -3.04 -4.57
CA TYR A 60 -2.77 -2.55 -5.86
C TYR A 60 -3.24 -3.70 -6.74
N ALA A 61 -2.45 -4.77 -6.87
CA ALA A 61 -2.77 -5.94 -7.69
C ALA A 61 -4.08 -6.63 -7.26
N ILE A 62 -4.38 -6.68 -5.96
CA ILE A 62 -5.65 -7.23 -5.46
C ILE A 62 -6.81 -6.23 -5.47
N GLY A 63 -6.56 -4.99 -5.89
CA GLY A 63 -7.60 -4.01 -6.15
C GLY A 63 -7.88 -3.01 -5.03
N VAL A 64 -6.96 -2.82 -4.09
CA VAL A 64 -6.99 -1.70 -3.15
C VAL A 64 -6.69 -0.41 -3.91
N ASN A 65 -7.53 0.61 -3.73
CA ASN A 65 -7.42 1.87 -4.46
C ASN A 65 -6.69 2.95 -3.68
N HIS A 66 -6.74 2.90 -2.34
CA HIS A 66 -6.08 3.88 -1.49
C HIS A 66 -5.58 3.22 -0.20
N VAL A 67 -4.35 3.57 0.19
CA VAL A 67 -3.73 3.12 1.44
C VAL A 67 -3.40 4.31 2.30
N ILE A 68 -3.89 4.31 3.54
CA ILE A 68 -3.60 5.33 4.54
C ILE A 68 -2.44 4.83 5.40
N LEU A 69 -1.28 5.47 5.28
CA LEU A 69 -0.10 5.15 6.08
C LEU A 69 -0.19 5.77 7.46
N ASN A 70 -0.04 4.96 8.49
CA ASN A 70 -0.04 5.38 9.88
C ASN A 70 1.35 5.17 10.51
N LEU A 71 1.95 6.26 10.98
CA LEU A 71 3.32 6.29 11.53
C LEU A 71 3.37 6.22 13.07
N LYS A 72 2.23 5.93 13.73
CA LYS A 72 2.09 5.96 15.21
C LYS A 72 3.12 5.13 15.96
N TYR A 73 3.53 3.99 15.40
CA TYR A 73 4.47 3.07 16.03
C TYR A 73 5.91 3.24 15.53
N GLY A 74 6.15 4.23 14.67
CA GLY A 74 7.47 4.51 14.10
C GLY A 74 8.49 4.93 15.15
N ALA A 75 9.70 4.40 15.05
CA ALA A 75 10.82 4.84 15.91
C ALA A 75 11.51 6.12 15.40
N ARG A 76 11.41 6.39 14.09
CA ARG A 76 12.01 7.56 13.43
C ARG A 76 11.07 8.76 13.48
N ASP A 77 11.63 9.95 13.31
CA ASP A 77 10.85 11.17 13.12
C ASP A 77 9.88 11.02 11.94
N ALA A 78 8.62 11.39 12.14
CA ALA A 78 7.57 11.20 11.15
C ALA A 78 7.83 12.04 9.88
N GLY A 79 8.40 13.24 10.02
CA GLY A 79 8.75 14.09 8.88
C GLY A 79 9.83 13.47 8.01
N ALA A 80 10.88 12.92 8.63
CA ALA A 80 11.93 12.19 7.92
C ALA A 80 11.39 10.94 7.20
N VAL A 81 10.48 10.19 7.82
CA VAL A 81 9.82 9.04 7.18
C VAL A 81 8.95 9.47 6.00
N LEU A 82 8.17 10.54 6.15
CA LEU A 82 7.37 11.13 5.07
C LEU A 82 8.25 11.58 3.89
N GLU A 83 9.38 12.21 4.17
CA GLU A 83 10.33 12.63 3.14
C GLU A 83 10.93 11.44 2.39
N GLU A 84 11.32 10.38 3.10
CA GLU A 84 11.82 9.15 2.48
C GLU A 84 10.76 8.47 1.62
N ILE A 85 9.52 8.34 2.12
CA ILE A 85 8.41 7.79 1.33
C ILE A 85 8.21 8.61 0.05
N GLY A 86 8.20 9.94 0.17
CA GLY A 86 8.01 10.85 -0.95
C GLY A 86 9.10 10.76 -2.01
N LYS A 87 10.36 10.61 -1.61
CA LYS A 87 11.50 10.55 -2.53
C LYS A 87 11.78 9.16 -3.09
N GLU A 88 11.56 8.12 -2.29
CA GLU A 88 12.11 6.79 -2.58
C GLU A 88 11.03 5.76 -2.86
N VAL A 89 9.81 5.93 -2.34
CA VAL A 89 8.71 4.96 -2.53
C VAL A 89 7.73 5.42 -3.60
N LEU A 90 7.22 6.66 -3.52
CA LEU A 90 6.19 7.14 -4.45
C LEU A 90 6.61 7.08 -5.93
N PRO A 91 7.81 7.54 -6.34
CA PRO A 91 8.19 7.51 -7.75
C PRO A 91 8.29 6.08 -8.32
N GLN A 92 8.71 5.12 -7.48
CA GLN A 92 8.80 3.72 -7.88
C GLN A 92 7.41 3.07 -7.98
N LEU A 93 6.51 3.39 -7.06
CA LEU A 93 5.12 2.92 -7.09
C LEU A 93 4.40 3.40 -8.35
N GLU A 94 4.52 4.69 -8.70
CA GLU A 94 3.95 5.25 -9.94
C GLU A 94 4.51 4.58 -11.19
N SER A 95 5.83 4.33 -11.22
CA SER A 95 6.48 3.63 -12.32
C SER A 95 5.99 2.18 -12.48
N GLY A 96 5.80 1.46 -11.36
CA GLY A 96 5.24 0.11 -11.35
C GLY A 96 3.77 0.05 -11.79
N MET A 97 2.96 1.04 -11.39
CA MET A 97 1.57 1.18 -11.82
C MET A 97 1.45 1.48 -13.32
N ALA A 98 2.33 2.31 -13.87
CA ALA A 98 2.36 2.60 -15.30
C ALA A 98 2.74 1.37 -16.15
N ALA A 99 3.69 0.55 -15.68
CA ALA A 99 4.09 -0.69 -16.35
C ALA A 99 2.98 -1.76 -16.35
N THR A 100 2.23 -1.86 -15.24
CA THR A 100 1.10 -2.80 -15.14
C THR A 100 -0.09 -2.37 -15.98
N ALA A 101 -0.39 -1.06 -16.09
CA ALA A 101 -1.42 -0.56 -16.99
C ALA A 101 -1.14 -0.85 -18.48
N HIS A 102 0.13 -0.85 -18.89
CA HIS A 102 0.55 -1.20 -20.25
C HIS A 102 0.44 -2.70 -20.59
N SER A 103 0.37 -3.58 -19.59
CA SER A 103 0.29 -5.03 -19.80
C SER A 103 -1.15 -5.56 -19.91
N VAL A 104 -2.16 -4.67 -19.85
CA VAL A 104 -3.60 -5.00 -19.86
C VAL A 104 -4.29 -4.48 -21.14
N ILE A 105 -3.54 -3.93 -22.10
CA ILE A 105 -4.00 -3.52 -23.44
C ILE A 105 -3.38 -4.47 -24.48
#